data_AF-A0AAT9KNN1-F1
#
_entry.id   AF-A0AAT9KNN1-F1
#
_cell.length_a   1.000
_cell.length_b   1.000
_cell.length_c   1.000
_cell.angle_alpha   90.00
_cell.angle_beta   90.00
_cell.angle_gamma   90.00
#
_symmetry.space_group_name_H-M   'P 1'
#
loop_
_entity.id
_entity.type
_entity.pdbx_description
1 polymer ?
#
loop_
_entity_poly.entity_id
_entity_poly.type
_entity_poly.pdbx_seq_one_letter_code
_entity_poly.pdbx_strand_id
1 'polypeptide(L)'
;MAEEMRALTDIWTARVREAMQGGTAVDSPAADQVVADVIAARLPSRANTAPGVTSDGAEARTLLHRQLTVAAEPAVDRFWQLPCILGGRPPSPGIAAEDEWLTTALSDNPEPGARIARLEALYPDGTDPWPGGVLDASTRVQETIGTIVRATAPHRYGLPTPCKDWTVRDLLDHLVWENIIWGGLALGAPPTDGHAEDHLGDNRIAAFETASAQTRDAFRQPGMLDRSFGVAPGRRVVEQLLVELLVHGWDLATALGHDSNLEPGIARAALPVVREVYGEQPAPPADPSPDRSPHPPSTR
;
A
#
# COMPACT_ATOMS: atom_id res chain seq x y z
N MET A 1 24.00 -20.40 22.80
CA MET A 1 23.25 -21.01 21.69
C MET A 1 21.74 -20.96 21.95
N ALA A 2 21.18 -21.69 22.92
CA ALA A 2 19.72 -21.67 23.14
C ALA A 2 19.19 -20.30 23.62
N GLU A 3 19.94 -19.60 24.46
CA GLU A 3 19.59 -18.25 24.93
C GLU A 3 19.72 -17.19 23.83
N GLU A 4 20.81 -17.25 23.06
CA GLU A 4 21.04 -16.42 21.88
C GLU A 4 19.95 -16.62 20.82
N MET A 5 19.55 -17.86 20.55
CA MET A 5 18.47 -18.17 19.60
C MET A 5 17.13 -17.62 20.08
N ARG A 6 16.82 -17.74 21.38
CA ARG A 6 15.63 -17.11 21.97
C ARG A 6 15.66 -15.59 21.83
N ALA A 7 16.77 -14.95 22.18
CA ALA A 7 16.92 -13.50 22.05
C ALA A 7 16.73 -13.04 20.60
N LEU A 8 17.27 -13.78 19.63
CA LEU A 8 17.07 -13.50 18.22
C LEU A 8 15.60 -13.67 17.82
N THR A 9 14.93 -14.73 18.27
CA THR A 9 13.50 -14.95 18.05
C THR A 9 12.65 -13.81 18.62
N ASP A 10 12.94 -13.38 19.84
CA ASP A 10 12.22 -12.28 20.49
C ASP A 10 12.41 -10.96 19.72
N ILE A 11 13.62 -10.69 19.24
CA ILE A 11 13.93 -9.49 18.44
C ILE A 11 13.10 -9.47 17.15
N TRP A 12 13.18 -10.52 16.32
CA TRP A 12 12.51 -10.47 15.02
C TRP A 12 10.99 -10.51 15.15
N THR A 13 10.45 -11.32 16.08
CA THR A 13 9.00 -11.39 16.31
C THR A 13 8.45 -10.06 16.85
N ALA A 14 9.18 -9.36 17.71
CA ALA A 14 8.79 -8.03 18.17
C ALA A 14 8.74 -7.02 17.02
N ARG A 15 9.73 -7.03 16.12
CA ARG A 15 9.77 -6.16 14.94
C ARG A 15 8.64 -6.42 13.95
N VAL A 16 8.36 -7.69 13.67
CA VAL A 16 7.24 -8.05 12.79
C VAL A 16 5.90 -7.67 13.41
N ARG A 17 5.71 -7.89 14.71
CA ARG A 17 4.49 -7.44 15.42
C ARG A 17 4.31 -5.93 15.34
N GLU A 18 5.37 -5.17 15.55
CA GLU A 18 5.35 -3.70 15.43
C GLU A 18 4.92 -3.28 14.02
N ALA A 19 5.49 -3.91 12.99
CA ALA A 19 5.12 -3.65 11.59
C ALA A 19 3.65 -3.99 11.30
N MET A 20 3.18 -5.16 11.74
CA MET A 20 1.79 -5.60 11.56
C MET A 20 0.80 -4.69 12.29
N GLN A 21 1.10 -4.30 13.54
CA GLN A 21 0.26 -3.38 14.32
C GLN A 21 0.25 -1.97 13.73
N GLY A 22 1.36 -1.54 13.14
CA GLY A 22 1.46 -0.30 12.39
C GLY A 22 0.83 -0.33 11.00
N GLY A 23 0.22 -1.46 10.58
CA GLY A 23 -0.43 -1.58 9.27
C GLY A 23 0.54 -1.66 8.09
N THR A 24 1.80 -2.05 8.32
CA THR A 24 2.78 -2.23 7.24
C THR A 24 2.33 -3.38 6.34
N ALA A 25 1.94 -3.07 5.10
CA ALA A 25 1.62 -4.08 4.11
C ALA A 25 2.85 -4.94 3.81
N VAL A 26 2.66 -6.26 3.83
CA VAL A 26 3.75 -7.26 3.75
C VAL A 26 4.50 -7.20 2.41
N ASP A 27 3.78 -6.82 1.38
CA ASP A 27 4.21 -6.65 0.00
C ASP A 27 4.56 -5.19 -0.29
N SER A 28 4.92 -4.37 0.70
CA SER A 28 5.28 -2.95 0.50
C SER A 28 6.79 -2.71 0.55
N PRO A 29 7.28 -1.58 -0.01
CA PRO A 29 8.66 -1.14 0.20
C PRO A 29 9.03 -0.91 1.67
N ALA A 30 8.05 -0.64 2.54
CA ALA A 30 8.30 -0.46 3.97
C ALA A 30 8.63 -1.80 4.67
N ALA A 31 8.10 -2.93 4.17
CA ALA A 31 8.44 -4.25 4.67
C ALA A 31 9.92 -4.61 4.44
N ASP A 32 10.56 -4.03 3.40
CA ASP A 32 11.99 -4.20 3.11
C ASP A 32 12.88 -3.79 4.30
N GLN A 33 12.53 -2.69 4.98
CA GLN A 33 13.28 -2.21 6.14
C GLN A 33 13.14 -3.17 7.33
N VAL A 34 11.95 -3.75 7.53
CA VAL A 34 11.73 -4.76 8.58
C VAL A 34 12.59 -5.99 8.31
N VAL A 35 12.64 -6.45 7.05
CA VAL A 35 13.52 -7.54 6.64
C VAL A 35 14.98 -7.21 6.89
N ALA A 36 15.43 -6.01 6.49
CA ALA A 36 16.81 -5.56 6.68
C ALA A 36 17.22 -5.54 8.17
N ASP A 37 16.34 -5.07 9.06
CA ASP A 37 16.58 -5.05 10.51
C ASP A 37 16.72 -6.47 11.09
N VAL A 38 15.87 -7.40 10.64
CA VAL A 38 15.95 -8.82 11.04
C VAL A 38 17.24 -9.47 10.55
N ILE A 39 17.64 -9.20 9.31
CA ILE A 39 18.91 -9.68 8.75
C ILE A 39 20.09 -9.09 9.54
N ALA A 40 20.07 -7.79 9.85
CA ALA A 40 21.11 -7.13 10.62
C ALA A 40 21.29 -7.74 12.02
N ALA A 41 20.19 -8.10 12.70
CA ALA A 41 20.24 -8.81 13.98
C ALA A 41 20.77 -10.25 13.85
N ARG A 42 20.46 -10.91 12.73
CA ARG A 42 20.87 -12.30 12.47
C ARG A 42 22.33 -12.44 12.07
N LEU A 43 22.86 -11.56 11.22
CA LEU A 43 24.20 -11.66 10.63
C LEU A 43 25.34 -11.93 11.64
N PRO A 44 25.42 -11.24 12.79
CA PRO A 44 26.48 -11.49 13.78
C PRO A 44 26.22 -12.73 14.66
N SER A 45 25.05 -13.35 14.57
CA SER A 45 24.63 -14.46 15.44
C SER A 45 25.05 -15.83 14.88
N ARG A 46 25.02 -16.85 15.74
CA ARG A 46 25.21 -18.25 15.33
C ARG A 46 24.09 -18.80 14.44
N ALA A 47 22.97 -18.09 14.29
CA ALA A 47 21.92 -18.46 13.34
C ALA A 47 22.36 -18.26 11.87
N ASN A 48 23.39 -17.45 11.64
CA ASN A 48 24.02 -17.32 10.34
C ASN A 48 24.89 -18.54 10.03
N THR A 49 24.29 -19.55 9.39
CA THR A 49 24.98 -20.81 9.04
C THR A 49 25.92 -20.70 7.83
N ALA A 50 26.03 -19.51 7.22
CA ALA A 50 26.90 -19.24 6.07
C ALA A 50 27.88 -18.10 6.42
N PRO A 51 29.08 -18.41 6.94
CA PRO A 51 30.03 -17.39 7.41
C PRO A 51 30.54 -16.43 6.33
N GLY A 52 30.43 -16.81 5.06
CA GLY A 52 30.77 -15.93 3.92
C GLY A 52 29.74 -14.84 3.65
N VAL A 53 28.53 -14.96 4.22
CA VAL A 53 27.47 -13.96 4.11
C VAL A 53 27.60 -12.98 5.27
N THR A 54 28.12 -11.79 4.98
CA THR A 54 28.46 -10.77 5.98
C THR A 54 27.65 -9.48 5.87
N SER A 55 26.81 -9.35 4.85
CA SER A 55 25.93 -8.21 4.61
C SER A 55 24.53 -8.66 4.19
N ASP A 56 23.57 -7.75 4.25
CA ASP A 56 22.26 -7.97 3.63
C ASP A 56 22.40 -8.01 2.10
N GLY A 57 21.58 -8.85 1.46
CA GLY A 57 21.63 -9.21 0.03
C GLY A 57 20.80 -10.47 -0.22
N ALA A 58 20.55 -10.83 -1.49
CA ALA A 58 19.74 -12.02 -1.81
C ALA A 58 20.20 -13.30 -1.14
N GLU A 59 21.51 -13.51 -1.00
CA GLU A 59 22.03 -14.71 -0.35
C GLU A 59 21.61 -14.76 1.14
N ALA A 60 21.72 -13.63 1.85
CA ALA A 60 21.33 -13.53 3.25
C ALA A 60 19.81 -13.74 3.43
N ARG A 61 19.00 -13.11 2.58
CA ARG A 61 17.54 -13.18 2.61
C ARG A 61 17.02 -14.55 2.22
N THR A 62 17.56 -15.16 1.16
CA THR A 62 17.24 -16.54 0.75
C THR A 62 17.57 -17.54 1.85
N LEU A 63 18.71 -17.36 2.53
CA LEU A 63 19.11 -18.24 3.62
C LEU A 63 18.15 -18.12 4.82
N LEU A 64 17.76 -16.90 5.21
CA LEU A 64 16.79 -16.70 6.27
C LEU A 64 15.42 -17.27 5.89
N HIS A 65 14.92 -16.97 4.68
CA HIS A 65 13.65 -17.49 4.17
C HIS A 65 13.61 -19.02 4.28
N ARG A 66 14.64 -19.71 3.78
CA ARG A 66 14.74 -21.17 3.87
C ARG A 66 14.72 -21.68 5.31
N GLN A 67 15.42 -21.00 6.23
CA GLN A 67 15.46 -21.41 7.64
C GLN A 67 14.09 -21.25 8.31
N LEU A 68 13.36 -20.17 8.02
CA LEU A 68 12.02 -19.92 8.53
C LEU A 68 11.01 -20.93 7.97
N THR A 69 11.01 -21.18 6.65
CA THR A 69 10.12 -22.19 6.04
C THR A 69 10.28 -23.58 6.68
N VAL A 70 11.50 -23.97 7.04
CA VAL A 70 11.76 -25.24 7.74
C VAL A 70 11.28 -25.19 9.20
N ALA A 71 11.40 -24.05 9.87
CA ALA A 71 10.95 -23.86 11.24
C ALA A 71 9.42 -23.78 11.38
N ALA A 72 8.73 -23.32 10.33
CA ALA A 72 7.28 -23.15 10.24
C ALA A 72 6.49 -24.47 10.23
N GLU A 73 7.17 -25.60 10.05
CA GLU A 73 6.56 -26.93 10.03
C GLU A 73 5.68 -27.17 11.28
N PRO A 74 4.38 -27.45 11.15
CA PRO A 74 3.47 -27.59 12.29
C PRO A 74 3.89 -28.67 13.30
N ALA A 75 4.72 -29.63 12.88
CA ALA A 75 5.31 -30.63 13.77
C ALA A 75 6.40 -30.05 14.68
N VAL A 76 7.15 -29.05 14.21
CA VAL A 76 8.21 -28.36 14.95
C VAL A 76 7.61 -27.46 16.03
N ASP A 77 6.58 -26.67 15.70
CA ASP A 77 5.86 -25.86 16.71
C ASP A 77 5.24 -26.76 17.79
N ARG A 78 4.52 -27.82 17.40
CA ARG A 78 3.97 -28.82 18.35
C ARG A 78 5.05 -29.45 19.23
N PHE A 79 6.23 -29.73 18.67
CA PHE A 79 7.38 -30.23 19.43
C PHE A 79 7.86 -29.21 20.47
N TRP A 80 7.89 -27.91 20.17
CA TRP A 80 8.31 -26.88 21.12
C TRP A 80 7.26 -26.54 22.19
N GLN A 81 5.98 -26.68 21.88
CA GLN A 81 4.89 -26.51 22.85
C GLN A 81 4.85 -27.65 23.88
N LEU A 82 5.22 -28.87 23.46
CA LEU A 82 5.13 -30.07 24.30
C LEU A 82 5.99 -29.99 25.60
N PRO A 83 7.26 -29.55 25.58
CA PRO A 83 8.07 -29.31 26.79
C PRO A 83 7.48 -28.29 27.77
N CYS A 84 6.74 -27.28 27.29
CA CYS A 84 6.07 -26.31 28.15
C CYS A 84 4.92 -26.98 28.89
N ILE A 85 4.08 -27.73 28.16
CA ILE A 85 2.94 -28.48 28.70
C ILE A 85 3.43 -29.54 29.71
N LEU A 86 4.43 -30.36 29.34
CA LEU A 86 4.99 -31.40 30.22
C LEU A 86 5.68 -30.80 31.47
N GLY A 87 6.21 -29.59 31.36
CA GLY A 87 6.88 -28.87 32.45
C GLY A 87 5.96 -28.01 33.30
N GLY A 88 4.64 -28.00 33.07
CA GLY A 88 3.67 -27.19 33.81
C GLY A 88 3.80 -25.68 33.60
N ARG A 89 4.43 -25.26 32.50
CA ARG A 89 4.57 -23.84 32.11
C ARG A 89 3.53 -23.50 31.05
N PRO A 90 3.06 -22.24 30.96
CA PRO A 90 2.18 -21.85 29.88
C PRO A 90 2.87 -22.11 28.52
N PRO A 91 2.14 -22.61 27.52
CA PRO A 91 2.66 -22.71 26.16
C PRO A 91 3.12 -21.33 25.68
N SER A 92 4.23 -21.28 24.96
CA SER A 92 4.69 -20.01 24.38
C SER A 92 3.65 -19.55 23.35
N PRO A 93 3.38 -18.24 23.24
CA PRO A 93 2.55 -17.73 22.16
C PRO A 93 3.06 -18.24 20.81
N GLY A 94 2.15 -18.76 19.98
CA GLY A 94 2.50 -19.13 18.61
C GLY A 94 2.97 -17.90 17.85
N ILE A 95 3.95 -18.07 16.97
CA ILE A 95 4.54 -17.01 16.15
C ILE A 95 4.17 -17.17 14.66
N ALA A 96 3.12 -17.92 14.37
CA ALA A 96 2.77 -18.35 13.02
C ALA A 96 2.41 -17.16 12.11
N ALA A 97 1.72 -16.15 12.65
CA ALA A 97 1.34 -14.97 11.88
C ALA A 97 2.57 -14.11 11.55
N GLU A 98 3.50 -13.96 12.51
CA GLU A 98 4.74 -13.24 12.31
C GLU A 98 5.67 -13.97 11.32
N ASP A 99 5.72 -15.30 11.39
CA ASP A 99 6.49 -16.12 10.46
C ASP A 99 5.94 -16.07 9.04
N GLU A 100 4.63 -16.19 8.86
CA GLU A 100 3.95 -16.02 7.56
C GLU A 100 4.20 -14.62 6.97
N TRP A 101 4.10 -13.58 7.81
CA TRP A 101 4.39 -12.21 7.38
C TRP A 101 5.85 -12.06 6.94
N LEU A 102 6.81 -12.53 7.75
CA LEU A 102 8.24 -12.38 7.44
C LEU A 102 8.67 -13.21 6.22
N THR A 103 8.16 -14.43 6.06
CA THR A 103 8.46 -15.28 4.90
C THR A 103 7.89 -14.70 3.60
N THR A 104 6.68 -14.13 3.65
CA THR A 104 6.10 -13.39 2.51
C THR A 104 6.92 -12.14 2.19
N ALA A 105 7.26 -11.32 3.21
CA ALA A 105 8.06 -10.11 3.01
C ALA A 105 9.45 -10.42 2.42
N LEU A 106 10.09 -11.51 2.84
CA LEU A 106 11.36 -11.99 2.28
C LEU A 106 11.23 -12.44 0.82
N SER A 107 10.10 -13.03 0.45
CA SER A 107 9.82 -13.46 -0.92
C SER A 107 9.58 -12.26 -1.84
N ASP A 108 8.86 -11.25 -1.36
CA ASP A 108 8.53 -10.05 -2.13
C ASP A 108 9.69 -9.03 -2.17
N ASN A 109 10.61 -9.12 -1.21
CA ASN A 109 11.81 -8.29 -1.14
C ASN A 109 13.07 -9.18 -1.13
N PRO A 110 13.38 -9.88 -2.24
CA PRO A 110 14.50 -10.81 -2.28
C PRO A 110 15.86 -10.10 -2.27
N GLU A 111 15.92 -8.84 -2.73
CA GLU A 111 17.14 -8.02 -2.76
C GLU A 111 16.88 -6.69 -2.03
N PRO A 112 17.74 -6.29 -1.07
CA PRO A 112 17.58 -5.05 -0.32
C PRO A 112 17.56 -3.84 -1.24
N GLY A 113 16.55 -2.97 -1.06
CA GLY A 113 16.43 -1.72 -1.78
C GLY A 113 16.13 -1.85 -3.27
N ALA A 114 16.05 -3.06 -3.84
CA ALA A 114 15.84 -3.24 -5.28
C ALA A 114 14.50 -2.65 -5.76
N ARG A 115 13.47 -2.73 -4.92
CA ARG A 115 12.16 -2.14 -5.17
C ARG A 115 12.19 -0.62 -5.14
N ILE A 116 12.84 -0.03 -4.13
CA ILE A 116 13.07 1.42 -4.06
C ILE A 116 13.87 1.89 -5.27
N ALA A 117 14.92 1.16 -5.68
CA ALA A 117 15.71 1.48 -6.85
C ALA A 117 14.89 1.40 -8.15
N ARG A 118 14.01 0.41 -8.32
CA ARG A 118 13.08 0.36 -9.47
C ARG A 118 12.10 1.52 -9.45
N LEU A 119 11.54 1.84 -8.28
CA LEU A 119 10.67 2.98 -8.07
C LEU A 119 11.38 4.30 -8.40
N GLU A 120 12.64 4.49 -8.01
CA GLU A 120 13.46 5.65 -8.37
C GLU A 120 13.78 5.67 -9.87
N ALA A 121 14.06 4.51 -10.47
CA ALA A 121 14.31 4.38 -11.90
C ALA A 121 13.10 4.70 -12.79
N LEU A 122 11.88 4.78 -12.23
CA LEU A 122 10.71 5.32 -12.93
C LEU A 122 10.81 6.85 -13.18
N TYR A 123 11.79 7.53 -12.58
CA TYR A 123 12.03 8.97 -12.71
C TYR A 123 13.42 9.26 -13.30
N PRO A 124 13.80 8.68 -14.44
CA PRO A 124 15.12 8.92 -15.00
C PRO A 124 15.27 10.42 -15.35
N ASP A 125 16.44 10.96 -15.06
CA ASP A 125 16.89 12.29 -15.47
C ASP A 125 16.12 13.49 -14.88
N GLY A 126 15.41 13.30 -13.76
CA GLY A 126 14.62 14.36 -13.13
C GLY A 126 13.42 14.83 -13.96
N THR A 127 13.09 14.08 -15.01
CA THR A 127 11.87 14.29 -15.79
C THR A 127 10.70 13.70 -15.04
N ASP A 128 9.67 14.53 -14.85
CA ASP A 128 8.46 14.12 -14.16
C ASP A 128 7.64 13.22 -15.11
N PRO A 129 7.42 11.92 -14.81
CA PRO A 129 6.67 11.02 -15.68
C PRO A 129 5.20 11.41 -15.78
N TRP A 130 4.73 12.25 -14.87
CA TRP A 130 3.36 12.73 -14.84
C TRP A 130 3.15 13.85 -15.88
N PRO A 131 2.13 13.76 -16.75
CA PRO A 131 1.82 14.84 -17.69
C PRO A 131 1.64 16.19 -16.98
N GLY A 132 2.51 17.17 -17.28
CA GLY A 132 2.49 18.49 -16.64
C GLY A 132 3.16 18.56 -15.26
N GLY A 133 3.67 17.44 -14.75
CA GLY A 133 4.23 17.30 -13.42
C GLY A 133 3.24 16.73 -12.40
N VAL A 134 3.74 16.09 -11.33
CA VAL A 134 2.91 15.38 -10.35
C VAL A 134 1.81 16.25 -9.71
N LEU A 135 2.13 17.53 -9.47
CA LEU A 135 1.18 18.49 -8.89
C LEU A 135 0.07 18.88 -9.87
N ASP A 136 0.41 19.04 -11.16
CA ASP A 136 -0.56 19.34 -12.21
C ASP A 136 -1.44 18.11 -12.46
N ALA A 137 -0.83 16.93 -12.59
CA ALA A 137 -1.54 15.68 -12.75
C ALA A 137 -2.52 15.40 -11.59
N SER A 138 -2.08 15.60 -10.34
CA SER A 138 -2.95 15.47 -9.15
C SER A 138 -4.12 16.46 -9.19
N THR A 139 -3.86 17.73 -9.58
CA THR A 139 -4.90 18.76 -9.71
C THR A 139 -5.94 18.36 -10.77
N ARG A 140 -5.49 17.90 -11.95
CA ARG A 140 -6.36 17.49 -13.06
C ARG A 140 -7.24 16.29 -12.69
N VAL A 141 -6.68 15.31 -11.98
CA VAL A 141 -7.45 14.16 -11.48
C VAL A 141 -8.54 14.61 -10.50
N GLN A 142 -8.21 15.47 -9.52
CA GLN A 142 -9.22 16.04 -8.61
C GLN A 142 -10.33 16.81 -9.35
N GLU A 143 -9.99 17.59 -10.37
CA GLU A 143 -10.97 18.35 -11.17
C GLU A 143 -11.91 17.44 -11.97
N THR A 144 -11.35 16.38 -12.57
CA THR A 144 -12.11 15.34 -13.28
C THR A 144 -13.09 14.65 -12.34
N ILE A 145 -12.64 14.22 -11.16
CA ILE A 145 -13.50 13.57 -10.16
C ILE A 145 -14.54 14.55 -9.61
N GLY A 146 -14.16 15.81 -9.35
CA GLY A 146 -15.10 16.84 -8.91
C GLY A 146 -16.25 17.04 -9.89
N THR A 147 -16.01 16.85 -11.18
CA THR A 147 -17.08 16.87 -12.20
C THR A 147 -18.06 15.70 -12.04
N ILE A 148 -17.57 14.50 -11.74
CA ILE A 148 -18.39 13.31 -11.47
C ILE A 148 -19.17 13.47 -10.16
N VAL A 149 -18.51 13.97 -9.10
CA VAL A 149 -19.14 14.26 -7.79
C VAL A 149 -20.30 15.23 -7.94
N ARG A 150 -20.11 16.32 -8.71
CA ARG A 150 -21.18 17.29 -9.02
C ARG A 150 -22.34 16.66 -9.79
N ALA A 151 -22.06 15.75 -10.72
CA ALA A 151 -23.07 15.06 -11.52
C ALA A 151 -23.86 13.99 -10.73
N THR A 152 -23.34 13.54 -9.58
CA THR A 152 -23.95 12.44 -8.81
C THR A 152 -25.24 12.88 -8.10
N ALA A 153 -26.40 12.39 -8.52
CA ALA A 153 -27.67 12.72 -7.88
C ALA A 153 -27.93 11.89 -6.58
N PRO A 154 -28.59 12.45 -5.55
CA PRO A 154 -28.80 11.76 -4.27
C PRO A 154 -29.50 10.39 -4.35
N HIS A 155 -30.40 10.19 -5.30
CA HIS A 155 -31.08 8.90 -5.49
C HIS A 155 -30.13 7.77 -5.96
N ARG A 156 -28.91 8.09 -6.39
CA ARG A 156 -27.88 7.14 -6.82
C ARG A 156 -26.98 6.66 -5.68
N TYR A 157 -27.09 7.25 -4.49
CA TYR A 157 -26.19 6.97 -3.37
C TYR A 157 -26.19 5.51 -2.92
N GLY A 158 -27.33 4.83 -3.00
CA GLY A 158 -27.43 3.42 -2.62
C GLY A 158 -27.01 2.44 -3.71
N LEU A 159 -26.50 2.91 -4.86
CA LEU A 159 -26.03 2.00 -5.91
C LEU A 159 -24.74 1.28 -5.46
N PRO A 160 -24.57 -0.01 -5.83
CA PRO A 160 -23.34 -0.72 -5.59
C PRO A 160 -22.19 -0.15 -6.44
N THR A 161 -20.96 -0.30 -5.96
CA THR A 161 -19.73 0.05 -6.68
C THR A 161 -18.89 -1.21 -6.94
N PRO A 162 -17.85 -1.15 -7.80
CA PRO A 162 -16.90 -2.25 -7.92
C PRO A 162 -16.13 -2.54 -6.63
N CYS A 163 -15.97 -1.55 -5.74
CA CYS A 163 -15.51 -1.77 -4.37
C CYS A 163 -16.56 -2.59 -3.63
N LYS A 164 -16.22 -3.83 -3.30
CA LYS A 164 -17.14 -4.75 -2.63
C LYS A 164 -17.65 -4.14 -1.33
N ASP A 165 -18.96 -4.31 -1.09
CA ASP A 165 -19.67 -3.84 0.10
C ASP A 165 -19.76 -2.31 0.23
N TRP A 166 -19.33 -1.54 -0.77
CA TRP A 166 -19.42 -0.08 -0.79
C TRP A 166 -20.51 0.43 -1.71
N THR A 167 -21.32 1.34 -1.20
CA THR A 167 -22.26 2.13 -1.98
C THR A 167 -21.58 3.35 -2.61
N VAL A 168 -22.25 4.00 -3.56
CA VAL A 168 -21.79 5.28 -4.12
C VAL A 168 -21.56 6.33 -3.03
N ARG A 169 -22.37 6.34 -1.95
CA ARG A 169 -22.14 7.26 -0.84
C ARG A 169 -20.84 6.94 -0.10
N ASP A 170 -20.57 5.68 0.19
CA ASP A 170 -19.36 5.27 0.89
C ASP A 170 -18.11 5.61 0.07
N LEU A 171 -18.18 5.39 -1.25
CA LEU A 171 -17.09 5.76 -2.16
C LEU A 171 -16.87 7.28 -2.26
N LEU A 172 -17.95 8.08 -2.27
CA LEU A 172 -17.84 9.54 -2.22
C LEU A 172 -17.20 10.01 -0.91
N ASP A 173 -17.58 9.42 0.22
CA ASP A 173 -17.00 9.74 1.52
C ASP A 173 -15.50 9.42 1.56
N HIS A 174 -15.14 8.22 1.08
CA HIS A 174 -13.75 7.81 0.95
C HIS A 174 -12.92 8.77 0.10
N LEU A 175 -13.44 9.24 -1.05
CA LEU A 175 -12.74 10.23 -1.88
C LEU A 175 -12.49 11.56 -1.14
N VAL A 176 -13.42 11.99 -0.27
CA VAL A 176 -13.20 13.18 0.58
C VAL A 176 -12.15 12.89 1.64
N TRP A 177 -12.27 11.75 2.32
CA TRP A 177 -11.33 11.30 3.34
C TRP A 177 -9.90 11.19 2.83
N GLU A 178 -9.68 10.61 1.66
CA GLU A 178 -8.34 10.52 1.03
C GLU A 178 -7.71 11.90 0.86
N ASN A 179 -8.46 12.90 0.39
CA ASN A 179 -7.94 14.26 0.30
C ASN A 179 -7.54 14.81 1.68
N ILE A 180 -8.39 14.60 2.71
CA ILE A 180 -8.12 15.05 4.07
C ILE A 180 -6.85 14.41 4.64
N ILE A 181 -6.72 13.08 4.54
CA ILE A 181 -5.58 12.34 5.08
C ILE A 181 -4.27 12.76 4.41
N TRP A 182 -4.23 12.75 3.09
CA TRP A 182 -2.99 13.07 2.36
C TRP A 182 -2.62 14.55 2.44
N GLY A 183 -3.62 15.45 2.46
CA GLY A 183 -3.42 16.88 2.69
C GLY A 183 -2.95 17.18 4.11
N GLY A 184 -3.54 16.52 5.11
CA GLY A 184 -3.13 16.61 6.51
C GLY A 184 -1.70 16.11 6.72
N LEU A 185 -1.37 14.94 6.14
CA LEU A 185 -0.02 14.38 6.17
C LEU A 185 1.00 15.37 5.61
N ALA A 186 0.72 16.01 4.47
CA ALA A 186 1.60 17.03 3.88
C ALA A 186 1.86 18.24 4.79
N LEU A 187 0.91 18.56 5.68
CA LEU A 187 1.03 19.60 6.70
C LEU A 187 1.62 19.10 8.03
N GLY A 188 1.96 17.82 8.14
CA GLY A 188 2.50 17.22 9.36
C GLY A 188 1.45 16.91 10.42
N ALA A 189 0.17 16.81 10.03
CA ALA A 189 -0.86 16.31 10.93
C ALA A 189 -0.66 14.81 11.18
N PRO A 190 -0.92 14.31 12.41
CA PRO A 190 -0.90 12.88 12.66
C PRO A 190 -1.99 12.19 11.82
N PRO A 191 -1.78 10.93 11.39
CA PRO A 191 -2.84 10.13 10.78
C PRO A 191 -4.04 10.10 11.73
N THR A 192 -5.24 10.40 11.23
CA THR A 192 -6.46 10.26 12.03
C THR A 192 -6.93 8.81 11.95
N ASP A 193 -7.40 8.28 13.09
CA ASP A 193 -7.83 6.90 13.19
C ASP A 193 -9.14 6.66 12.40
N GLY A 194 -9.01 6.08 11.21
CA GLY A 194 -10.06 5.31 10.56
C GLY A 194 -11.04 6.04 9.62
N HIS A 195 -11.84 5.20 8.94
CA HIS A 195 -12.92 5.52 8.00
C HIS A 195 -14.29 5.71 8.68
N ALA A 196 -14.32 5.89 10.01
CA ALA A 196 -15.56 5.76 10.78
C ALA A 196 -16.41 7.04 10.87
N GLU A 197 -15.87 8.18 10.43
CA GLU A 197 -16.56 9.49 10.45
C GLU A 197 -17.28 9.76 9.11
N ASP A 198 -18.37 10.54 9.14
CA ASP A 198 -19.03 11.05 7.92
C ASP A 198 -18.36 12.36 7.52
N HIS A 199 -17.58 12.32 6.44
CA HIS A 199 -16.82 13.44 5.88
C HIS A 199 -17.62 14.24 4.84
N LEU A 200 -18.71 13.67 4.31
CA LEU A 200 -19.56 14.33 3.31
C LEU A 200 -20.41 15.45 3.92
N GLY A 201 -20.89 15.22 5.15
CA GLY A 201 -21.86 16.09 5.80
C GLY A 201 -23.09 16.34 4.94
N ASP A 202 -23.67 17.55 5.03
CA ASP A 202 -24.89 17.91 4.28
C ASP A 202 -24.63 18.27 2.82
N ASN A 203 -23.38 18.55 2.43
CA ASN A 203 -23.02 19.01 1.09
C ASN A 203 -21.73 18.36 0.59
N ARG A 204 -21.86 17.16 0.00
CA ARG A 204 -20.75 16.42 -0.63
C ARG A 204 -19.92 17.22 -1.63
N ILE A 205 -20.55 18.14 -2.37
CA ILE A 205 -19.85 18.90 -3.42
C ILE A 205 -18.90 19.86 -2.73
N ALA A 206 -19.41 20.60 -1.74
CA ALA A 206 -18.59 21.47 -0.91
C ALA A 206 -17.53 20.69 -0.13
N ALA A 207 -17.87 19.50 0.41
CA ALA A 207 -16.92 18.66 1.13
C ALA A 207 -15.74 18.24 0.24
N PHE A 208 -16.01 17.67 -0.93
CA PHE A 208 -14.97 17.26 -1.87
C PHE A 208 -14.16 18.45 -2.40
N GLU A 209 -14.82 19.53 -2.83
CA GLU A 209 -14.13 20.72 -3.35
C GLU A 209 -13.25 21.39 -2.29
N THR A 210 -13.70 21.44 -1.03
CA THR A 210 -12.93 21.99 0.09
C THR A 210 -11.73 21.12 0.40
N ALA A 211 -11.92 19.81 0.57
CA ALA A 211 -10.84 18.88 0.86
C ALA A 211 -9.79 18.91 -0.26
N SER A 212 -10.20 18.79 -1.52
CA SER A 212 -9.28 18.88 -2.65
C SER A 212 -8.53 20.21 -2.73
N ALA A 213 -9.17 21.34 -2.44
CA ALA A 213 -8.48 22.64 -2.42
C ALA A 213 -7.42 22.71 -1.32
N GLN A 214 -7.75 22.29 -0.10
CA GLN A 214 -6.82 22.25 1.02
C GLN A 214 -5.62 21.34 0.73
N THR A 215 -5.86 20.17 0.14
CA THR A 215 -4.79 19.24 -0.23
C THR A 215 -3.88 19.81 -1.30
N ARG A 216 -4.42 20.51 -2.32
CA ARG A 216 -3.59 21.20 -3.31
C ARG A 216 -2.71 22.27 -2.69
N ASP A 217 -3.27 23.05 -1.76
CA ASP A 217 -2.52 24.11 -1.07
C ASP A 217 -1.42 23.54 -0.16
N ALA A 218 -1.68 22.39 0.47
CA ALA A 218 -0.68 21.63 1.22
C ALA A 218 0.43 21.09 0.31
N PHE A 219 0.08 20.51 -0.84
CA PHE A 219 1.03 19.96 -1.79
C PHE A 219 1.91 21.02 -2.48
N ARG A 220 1.42 22.26 -2.58
CA ARG A 220 2.15 23.40 -3.15
C ARG A 220 3.06 24.13 -2.16
N GLN A 221 3.16 23.69 -0.91
CA GLN A 221 4.09 24.29 0.04
C GLN A 221 5.55 24.18 -0.45
N PRO A 222 6.39 25.21 -0.25
CA PRO A 222 7.80 25.17 -0.66
C PRO A 222 8.53 23.94 -0.10
N GLY A 223 9.25 23.23 -0.97
CA GLY A 223 10.00 22.03 -0.61
C GLY A 223 9.16 20.79 -0.31
N MET A 224 7.84 20.82 -0.55
CA MET A 224 6.95 19.69 -0.23
C MET A 224 7.33 18.41 -0.97
N LEU A 225 7.68 18.48 -2.26
CA LEU A 225 8.01 17.29 -3.05
C LEU A 225 9.30 16.60 -2.60
N ASP A 226 10.24 17.35 -2.02
CA ASP A 226 11.56 16.85 -1.60
C ASP A 226 11.61 16.52 -0.10
N ARG A 227 10.61 16.97 0.68
CA ARG A 227 10.54 16.71 2.12
C ARG A 227 10.40 15.20 2.38
N SER A 228 11.11 14.69 3.38
CA SER A 228 10.99 13.29 3.80
C SER A 228 9.72 13.05 4.63
N PHE A 229 9.00 11.97 4.28
CA PHE A 229 7.85 11.41 4.99
C PHE A 229 8.16 9.94 5.29
N GLY A 230 8.90 9.70 6.37
CA GLY A 230 9.52 8.39 6.61
C GLY A 230 10.61 8.11 5.57
N VAL A 231 10.55 6.95 4.92
CA VAL A 231 11.53 6.54 3.90
C VAL A 231 11.24 7.12 2.51
N ALA A 232 10.10 7.80 2.32
CA ALA A 232 9.67 8.30 1.02
C ALA A 232 9.79 9.84 0.91
N PRO A 233 10.13 10.40 -0.26
CA PRO A 233 10.02 11.83 -0.51
C PRO A 233 8.55 12.25 -0.68
N GLY A 234 8.23 13.52 -0.42
CA GLY A 234 6.87 14.05 -0.46
C GLY A 234 6.21 13.98 -1.85
N ARG A 235 6.99 13.84 -2.92
CA ARG A 235 6.48 13.45 -4.24
C ARG A 235 5.63 12.18 -4.17
N ARG A 236 6.04 11.17 -3.39
CA ARG A 236 5.28 9.92 -3.21
C ARG A 236 3.94 10.12 -2.51
N VAL A 237 3.86 11.08 -1.59
CA VAL A 237 2.61 11.46 -0.93
C VAL A 237 1.60 11.99 -1.95
N VAL A 238 2.05 12.80 -2.91
CA VAL A 238 1.20 13.33 -3.98
C VAL A 238 0.77 12.21 -4.96
N GLU A 239 1.70 11.33 -5.33
CA GLU A 239 1.44 10.21 -6.23
C GLU A 239 0.44 9.23 -5.65
N GLN A 240 0.54 8.95 -4.35
CA GLN A 240 -0.37 8.06 -3.67
C GLN A 240 -1.80 8.58 -3.76
N LEU A 241 -2.06 9.83 -3.35
CA LEU A 241 -3.39 10.43 -3.50
C LEU A 241 -3.86 10.44 -4.96
N LEU A 242 -2.98 10.76 -5.91
CA LEU A 242 -3.31 10.76 -7.33
C LEU A 242 -3.81 9.37 -7.78
N VAL A 243 -3.12 8.30 -7.37
CA VAL A 243 -3.49 6.92 -7.69
C VAL A 243 -4.81 6.53 -7.03
N GLU A 244 -5.00 6.81 -5.73
CA GLU A 244 -6.25 6.54 -5.01
C GLU A 244 -7.44 7.19 -5.72
N LEU A 245 -7.29 8.47 -6.06
CA LEU A 245 -8.30 9.23 -6.77
C LEU A 245 -8.58 8.67 -8.18
N LEU A 246 -7.56 8.25 -8.94
CA LEU A 246 -7.77 7.65 -10.25
C LEU A 246 -8.55 6.32 -10.18
N VAL A 247 -8.16 5.44 -9.26
CA VAL A 247 -8.79 4.12 -9.09
C VAL A 247 -10.24 4.28 -8.62
N HIS A 248 -10.45 5.03 -7.54
CA HIS A 248 -11.79 5.21 -6.98
C HIS A 248 -12.67 6.17 -7.78
N GLY A 249 -12.05 7.07 -8.55
CA GLY A 249 -12.73 7.83 -9.59
C GLY A 249 -13.28 6.91 -10.69
N TRP A 250 -12.51 5.90 -11.11
CA TRP A 250 -12.96 4.89 -12.07
C TRP A 250 -14.11 4.06 -11.51
N ASP A 251 -14.05 3.66 -10.24
CA ASP A 251 -15.13 2.95 -9.56
C ASP A 251 -16.42 3.78 -9.54
N LEU A 252 -16.30 5.08 -9.22
CA LEU A 252 -17.41 6.01 -9.17
C LEU A 252 -18.02 6.23 -10.56
N ALA A 253 -17.19 6.46 -11.57
CA ALA A 253 -17.64 6.61 -12.95
C ALA A 253 -18.39 5.35 -13.42
N THR A 254 -17.85 4.18 -13.11
CA THR A 254 -18.43 2.88 -13.46
C THR A 254 -19.79 2.67 -12.77
N ALA A 255 -19.88 2.91 -11.46
CA ALA A 255 -21.12 2.76 -10.70
C ALA A 255 -22.25 3.69 -11.19
N LEU A 256 -21.89 4.86 -11.72
CA LEU A 256 -22.83 5.86 -12.22
C LEU A 256 -23.13 5.74 -13.72
N GLY A 257 -22.41 4.87 -14.45
CA GLY A 257 -22.52 4.74 -15.91
C GLY A 257 -21.96 5.95 -16.67
N HIS A 258 -21.01 6.67 -16.08
CA HIS A 258 -20.25 7.72 -16.76
C HIS A 258 -19.09 7.13 -17.59
N ASP A 259 -18.47 7.95 -18.43
CA ASP A 259 -17.23 7.56 -19.11
C ASP A 259 -16.14 7.29 -18.07
N SER A 260 -15.63 6.06 -18.05
CA SER A 260 -14.59 5.60 -17.12
C SER A 260 -13.18 5.79 -17.68
N ASN A 261 -13.01 6.37 -18.88
CA ASN A 261 -11.71 6.67 -19.47
C ASN A 261 -11.09 7.95 -18.88
N LEU A 262 -10.89 7.94 -17.56
CA LEU A 262 -10.42 9.10 -16.80
C LEU A 262 -8.95 9.37 -17.08
N GLU A 263 -8.64 10.62 -17.46
CA GLU A 263 -7.27 11.14 -17.60
C GLU A 263 -6.28 10.13 -18.24
N PRO A 264 -6.52 9.63 -19.47
CA PRO A 264 -5.84 8.44 -20.00
C PRO A 264 -4.32 8.59 -20.11
N GLY A 265 -3.80 9.81 -20.25
CA GLY A 265 -2.35 10.08 -20.20
C GLY A 265 -1.77 9.89 -18.80
N ILE A 266 -2.47 10.37 -17.78
CA ILE A 266 -2.09 10.25 -16.37
C ILE A 266 -2.26 8.80 -15.91
N ALA A 267 -3.36 8.15 -16.27
CA ALA A 267 -3.60 6.74 -15.95
C ALA A 267 -2.52 5.81 -16.54
N ARG A 268 -2.02 6.09 -17.76
CA ARG A 268 -0.88 5.36 -18.33
C ARG A 268 0.42 5.60 -17.57
N ALA A 269 0.65 6.84 -17.11
CA ALA A 269 1.82 7.18 -16.30
C ALA A 269 1.77 6.55 -14.90
N ALA A 270 0.57 6.34 -14.35
CA ALA A 270 0.37 5.69 -13.05
C ALA A 270 0.66 4.18 -13.08
N LEU A 271 0.46 3.51 -14.22
CA LEU A 271 0.49 2.05 -14.30
C LEU A 271 1.81 1.40 -13.81
N PRO A 272 3.01 1.91 -14.16
CA PRO A 272 4.26 1.36 -13.62
C PRO A 272 4.37 1.54 -12.10
N VAL A 273 3.91 2.67 -11.55
CA VAL A 273 3.90 2.94 -10.12
C VAL A 273 2.96 1.97 -9.41
N VAL A 274 1.73 1.83 -9.90
CA VAL A 274 0.72 0.91 -9.35
C VAL A 274 1.23 -0.53 -9.34
N ARG A 275 1.84 -1.01 -10.43
CA ARG A 275 2.40 -2.37 -10.50
C ARG A 275 3.54 -2.60 -9.52
N GLU A 276 4.39 -1.59 -9.31
CA GLU A 276 5.50 -1.72 -8.37
C GLU A 276 5.04 -1.55 -6.93
N VAL A 277 3.93 -0.85 -6.64
CA VAL A 277 3.41 -0.66 -5.27
C VAL A 277 2.49 -1.81 -4.84
N TYR A 278 1.60 -2.27 -5.72
CA TYR A 278 0.56 -3.25 -5.42
C TYR A 278 0.81 -4.64 -6.05
N GLY A 279 1.94 -4.81 -6.72
CA GLY A 279 2.30 -6.05 -7.41
C GLY A 279 1.47 -6.32 -8.67
N GLU A 280 1.70 -7.49 -9.27
CA GLU A 280 0.77 -8.05 -10.25
C GLU A 280 -0.31 -8.84 -9.49
N GLN A 281 -1.42 -8.18 -9.13
CA GLN A 281 -2.59 -8.93 -8.69
C GLN A 281 -3.14 -9.74 -9.88
N PRO A 282 -3.51 -11.02 -9.69
CA PRO A 282 -4.26 -11.75 -10.70
C PRO A 282 -5.48 -10.92 -11.07
N ALA A 283 -5.72 -10.73 -12.36
CA ALA A 283 -6.97 -10.11 -12.80
C ALA A 283 -8.13 -10.85 -12.11
N PRO A 284 -9.10 -10.15 -11.50
CA PRO A 284 -10.27 -10.82 -10.98
C PRO A 284 -10.87 -11.66 -12.11
N PRO A 285 -11.35 -12.89 -11.81
CA PRO A 285 -11.92 -13.76 -12.84
C PRO A 285 -12.94 -12.94 -13.63
N ALA A 286 -12.76 -12.90 -14.95
CA ALA A 286 -13.64 -12.13 -15.83
C ALA A 286 -15.08 -12.54 -15.54
N ASP A 287 -15.85 -11.64 -14.94
CA ASP A 287 -17.28 -11.86 -14.74
C ASP A 287 -17.91 -11.98 -16.13
N PRO A 288 -18.56 -13.10 -16.48
CA PRO A 288 -19.19 -13.27 -17.78
C PRO A 288 -20.49 -12.48 -17.82
N SER A 289 -20.40 -11.15 -17.77
CA SER A 289 -21.49 -10.27 -18.18
C SER A 289 -21.49 -10.15 -19.72
N PRO A 290 -22.67 -10.14 -20.38
CA PRO A 290 -22.77 -10.43 -21.79
C PRO A 290 -22.36 -9.24 -22.66
N ASP A 291 -21.51 -9.53 -23.63
CA ASP A 291 -21.34 -8.83 -24.90
C ASP A 291 -20.84 -7.37 -24.85
N ARG A 292 -19.52 -7.21 -24.72
CA ARG A 292 -18.81 -6.04 -25.27
C ARG A 292 -18.62 -6.21 -26.78
N SER A 293 -19.69 -6.17 -27.55
CA SER A 293 -19.58 -5.97 -28.99
C SER A 293 -19.15 -4.51 -29.26
N PRO A 294 -18.14 -4.27 -30.10
CA PRO A 294 -17.73 -2.92 -30.45
C PRO A 294 -18.89 -2.21 -31.17
N HIS A 295 -19.35 -1.08 -30.63
CA HIS A 295 -20.27 -0.20 -31.33
C HIS A 295 -19.64 0.26 -32.66
N PRO A 296 -20.33 0.13 -33.80
CA PRO A 296 -19.83 0.67 -35.05
C PRO A 296 -19.79 2.21 -34.98
N PRO A 297 -18.85 2.85 -35.69
CA PRO A 297 -18.70 4.30 -35.65
C PRO A 297 -19.97 4.99 -36.16
N SER A 298 -20.51 5.89 -35.33
CA SER A 298 -21.64 6.73 -35.73
C SER A 298 -21.20 7.69 -36.83
N THR A 299 -21.79 7.53 -38.02
CA THR A 299 -21.73 8.53 -39.08
C THR A 299 -22.95 9.45 -38.97
N ARG A 300 -22.73 10.71 -38.60
CA ARG A 300 -23.22 11.91 -39.29
C ARG A 300 -22.71 13.19 -38.64
#